data_AF-A0A950Y6Y5-F1
#
_entry.id   AF-A0A950Y6Y5-F1
#
_cell.length_a   1.000
_cell.length_b   1.000
_cell.length_c   1.000
_cell.angle_alpha   90.00
_cell.angle_beta   90.00
_cell.angle_gamma   90.00
#
_symmetry.space_group_name_H-M   'P 1'
#
loop_
_entity.id
_entity.type
_entity.pdbx_description
1 polymer ?
#
loop_
_entity_poly.entity_id
_entity_poly.type
_entity_poly.pdbx_seq_one_letter_code
_entity_poly.pdbx_strand_id
1 'polypeptide(L)' 'MGAKFKPSDEVDFLVIGSGAAGGVVAKELSVAGFRVVVLEQGPYLKES' A
#
# COMPACT_ATOMS: atom_id res chain seq x y z
N MET A 1 -1.41 -0.16 -12.44
CA MET A 1 -1.46 0.90 -11.40
C MET A 1 -2.35 0.37 -10.28
N GLY A 2 -1.93 0.48 -9.01
CA GLY A 2 -2.70 -0.04 -7.87
C GLY A 2 -4.07 0.63 -7.73
N ALA A 3 -4.98 -0.01 -6.99
CA ALA A 3 -6.27 0.57 -6.66
C ALA A 3 -6.10 1.90 -5.88
N LYS A 4 -6.97 2.86 -6.13
CA LYS A 4 -7.05 4.11 -5.34
C LYS A 4 -8.26 4.03 -4.42
N PHE A 5 -8.05 4.35 -3.16
CA PHE A 5 -9.09 4.41 -2.14
C PHE A 5 -9.36 5.86 -1.76
N LYS A 6 -10.61 6.17 -1.43
CA LYS A 6 -10.99 7.41 -0.78
C LYS A 6 -10.68 7.32 0.71
N PRO A 7 -10.48 8.45 1.41
CA PRO A 7 -10.23 8.43 2.86
C PRO A 7 -11.31 7.75 3.70
N SER A 8 -12.55 7.72 3.21
CA SER A 8 -13.70 7.10 3.87
C SER A 8 -13.92 5.63 3.47
N ASP A 9 -13.12 5.08 2.57
CA ASP A 9 -13.28 3.69 2.18
C ASP A 9 -12.79 2.79 3.33
N GLU A 10 -13.61 1.82 3.72
CA GLU A 10 -13.14 0.75 4.59
C GLU A 10 -12.07 -0.06 3.87
N VAL A 11 -11.07 -0.54 4.60
CA VAL A 11 -10.00 -1.41 4.09
C VAL A 11 -9.65 -2.42 5.17
N ASP A 12 -9.05 -3.54 4.79
CA ASP A 12 -8.70 -4.59 5.76
C ASP A 12 -7.40 -4.23 6.49
N PHE A 13 -6.45 -3.57 5.80
CA PHE A 13 -5.17 -3.16 6.37
C PHE A 13 -4.70 -1.79 5.87
N LEU A 14 -4.12 -1.01 6.79
CA LEU A 14 -3.39 0.22 6.52
C LEU A 14 -1.91 0.04 6.91
N VAL A 15 -1.01 0.12 5.94
CA VAL A 15 0.45 0.07 6.15
C VAL A 15 1.03 1.48 6.06
N ILE A 16 1.75 1.90 7.11
CA ILE A 16 2.44 3.18 7.14
C ILE A 16 3.93 2.95 6.85
N GLY A 17 4.42 3.53 5.77
CA GLY A 17 5.77 3.40 5.26
C GLY A 17 5.88 2.34 4.15
N SER A 18 6.42 2.71 2.98
CA SER A 18 6.65 1.80 1.85
C SER A 18 8.12 1.38 1.69
N GLY A 19 8.86 1.38 2.81
CA GLY A 19 10.24 0.89 2.86
C GLY A 19 10.35 -0.63 2.71
N ALA A 20 11.55 -1.17 2.97
CA ALA A 20 11.88 -2.57 2.71
C ALA A 20 10.91 -3.58 3.33
N ALA A 21 10.42 -3.35 4.55
CA ALA A 21 9.45 -4.23 5.19
C ALA A 21 8.00 -3.93 4.77
N GLY A 22 7.62 -2.65 4.72
CA GLY A 22 6.25 -2.23 4.44
C GLY A 22 5.77 -2.64 3.05
N GLY A 23 6.63 -2.52 2.03
CA GLY A 23 6.32 -2.98 0.68
C GLY A 23 6.12 -4.49 0.59
N VAL A 24 6.91 -5.28 1.32
CA VAL A 24 6.78 -6.75 1.37
C VAL A 24 5.46 -7.14 2.04
N VAL A 25 5.15 -6.58 3.21
CA VAL A 25 3.90 -6.88 3.92
C VAL A 25 2.69 -6.48 3.06
N ALA A 26 2.72 -5.31 2.43
CA ALA A 26 1.65 -4.86 1.56
C ALA A 26 1.43 -5.81 0.37
N LYS A 27 2.51 -6.29 -0.25
CA LYS A 27 2.45 -7.29 -1.33
C LYS A 27 1.81 -8.58 -0.84
N GLU A 28 2.30 -9.17 0.25
CA GLU A 28 1.82 -10.48 0.72
C GLU A 28 0.33 -10.42 1.11
N LEU A 29 -0.09 -9.37 1.81
CA LEU A 29 -1.50 -9.17 2.16
C LEU A 29 -2.38 -8.92 0.93
N SER A 30 -1.90 -8.15 -0.06
CA SER A 30 -2.65 -7.92 -1.30
C SER A 30 -2.80 -9.19 -2.13
N VAL A 31 -1.74 -10.01 -2.21
CA VAL A 31 -1.76 -11.32 -2.91
C VAL A 31 -2.71 -12.28 -2.22
N ALA A 32 -2.87 -12.20 -0.90
CA ALA A 32 -3.86 -12.96 -0.14
C ALA A 32 -5.32 -12.48 -0.36
N GLY A 33 -5.53 -11.42 -1.15
CA GLY A 33 -6.87 -10.93 -1.54
C GLY A 33 -7.45 -9.85 -0.63
N PHE A 34 -6.67 -9.33 0.33
CA PHE A 34 -7.13 -8.23 1.19
C PHE A 34 -7.07 -6.88 0.48
N ARG A 35 -7.93 -5.96 0.91
CA ARG A 35 -7.86 -4.54 0.53
C ARG A 35 -6.84 -3.84 1.41
N VAL A 36 -5.70 -3.47 0.81
CA VAL A 36 -4.56 -2.89 1.52
C VAL A 36 -4.29 -1.48 0.99
N VAL A 37 -4.15 -0.53 1.91
CA VAL A 37 -3.65 0.82 1.63
C VAL A 37 -2.26 0.98 2.20
N VAL A 38 -1.36 1.59 1.42
CA VAL A 38 -0.03 1.99 1.87
C VAL A 38 0.05 3.51 1.83
N LEU A 39 0.48 4.13 2.93
CA LEU A 39 0.81 5.56 3.00
C LEU A 39 2.30 5.73 3.18
N GLU A 40 2.90 6.59 2.37
CA GLU A 40 4.32 6.95 2.42
C GLU A 40 4.45 8.47 2.35
N GLN A 41 5.39 9.03 3.11
CA GLN A 41 5.65 10.46 3.14
C GLN A 41 6.39 10.93 1.88
N GLY A 42 7.26 10.08 1.33
CA GLY A 42 8.01 10.34 0.10
C GLY A 42 7.16 10.30 -1.19
N PRO A 43 7.69 10.85 -2.32
CA PRO A 43 7.01 10.81 -3.61
C PRO A 43 7.01 9.40 -4.21
N TYR A 44 6.12 9.18 -5.18
CA TYR A 44 6.16 7.96 -5.98
C TYR A 44 7.39 7.97 -6.91
N LEU A 45 8.35 7.10 -6.63
CA LEU A 45 9.57 6.96 -7.42
C LEU A 45 9.27 6.25 -8.75
N LYS A 46 9.97 6.66 -9.81
CA LYS A 46 9.94 6.03 -11.13
C LYS A 46 11.36 5.66 -11.52
N GLU A 47 11.52 4.53 -12.18
CA GLU A 47 12.78 4.18 -12.83
C GLU A 47 13.03 5.14 -14.00
N SER A 48 14.29 5.50 -14.21
CA SER A 48 14.77 6.41 -15.25
C SER A 48 15.01 5.71 -16.57
#